data_AF-A0A8T0K2M0-F1
#
_entry.id   AF-A0A8T0K2M0-F1
#
_cell.length_a   1.000
_cell.length_b   1.000
_cell.length_c   1.000
_cell.angle_alpha   90.00
_cell.angle_beta   90.00
_cell.angle_gamma   90.00
#
_symmetry.space_group_name_H-M   'P 1'
#
loop_
_entity.id
_entity.type
_entity.pdbx_description
1 polymer ?
#
loop_
_entity_poly.entity_id
_entity_poly.type
_entity_poly.pdbx_seq_one_letter_code
_entity_poly.pdbx_strand_id
1 'polypeptide(L)'
;MEKYIDISQIQPYKCNKRLVISLNPLPHSGSTANNEASCNTCKRKLTEPELYRYCSISCKVRAVLSNPDDSTPPFISIQTPRLPPQQEKQEETNSEPQKPQKRKRKGSPHRAPFF
;
A
#
# COMPACT_ATOMS: atom_id res chain seq x y z
N MET A 1 12.47 18.08 -23.09
CA MET A 1 11.63 16.93 -22.73
C MET A 1 11.34 16.99 -21.25
N GLU A 2 10.07 17.07 -20.88
CA GLU A 2 9.64 16.99 -19.48
C GLU A 2 9.55 15.52 -19.05
N LYS A 3 9.85 15.27 -17.77
CA LYS A 3 9.90 13.92 -17.19
C LYS A 3 8.56 13.65 -16.49
N TYR A 4 7.66 12.94 -17.17
CA TYR A 4 6.34 12.61 -16.65
C TYR A 4 6.22 11.12 -16.33
N ILE A 5 5.61 10.81 -15.19
CA ILE A 5 5.21 9.45 -14.84
C ILE A 5 3.75 9.29 -15.25
N ASP A 6 3.46 8.23 -15.99
CA ASP A 6 2.08 7.84 -16.27
C ASP A 6 1.39 7.44 -14.96
N ILE A 7 0.28 8.09 -14.64
CA ILE A 7 -0.55 7.80 -13.45
C ILE A 7 -1.73 6.87 -13.75
N SER A 8 -1.87 6.40 -15.00
CA SER A 8 -2.88 5.41 -15.34
C SER A 8 -2.74 4.15 -14.48
N GLN A 9 -3.86 3.45 -14.23
CA GLN A 9 -3.91 2.21 -13.45
C GLN A 9 -3.51 2.36 -11.96
N ILE A 10 -3.30 3.59 -11.47
CA ILE A 10 -3.20 3.89 -10.04
C ILE A 10 -4.59 4.26 -9.52
N GLN A 11 -5.02 3.59 -8.46
CA GLN A 11 -6.31 3.87 -7.83
C GLN A 11 -6.36 5.29 -7.26
N PRO A 12 -7.36 6.11 -7.64
CA PRO A 12 -7.65 7.37 -6.98
C PRO A 12 -8.40 7.15 -5.66
N TYR A 13 -8.13 8.02 -4.70
CA TYR A 13 -8.81 8.05 -3.42
C TYR A 13 -9.60 9.35 -3.26
N LYS A 14 -10.64 9.31 -2.43
CA LYS A 14 -11.41 10.51 -2.08
C LYS A 14 -10.88 11.09 -0.77
N CYS A 15 -10.35 12.32 -0.83
CA CYS A 15 -9.94 13.09 0.35
C CYS A 15 -10.61 14.46 0.27
N ASN A 16 -11.34 14.86 1.33
CA ASN A 16 -12.05 16.15 1.37
C ASN A 16 -12.92 16.40 0.12
N LYS A 17 -13.67 15.39 -0.31
CA LYS A 17 -14.52 15.40 -1.51
C LYS A 17 -13.78 15.55 -2.86
N ARG A 18 -12.44 15.53 -2.89
CA ARG A 18 -11.62 15.57 -4.11
C ARG A 18 -10.96 14.23 -4.38
N LEU A 19 -10.66 13.94 -5.65
CA LEU A 19 -9.86 12.80 -6.05
C LEU A 19 -8.38 13.11 -5.90
N VAL A 20 -7.65 12.22 -5.25
CA VAL A 20 -6.21 12.33 -5.01
C VAL A 20 -5.54 11.00 -5.31
N ILE A 21 -4.29 11.04 -5.76
CA ILE A 21 -3.44 9.86 -5.90
C ILE A 21 -2.50 9.82 -4.70
N SER A 22 -2.35 8.65 -4.08
CA SER A 22 -1.42 8.53 -2.96
C SER A 22 0.02 8.31 -3.44
N LEU A 23 0.95 8.98 -2.77
CA LEU A 23 2.38 8.79 -3.04
C LEU A 23 2.84 7.40 -2.59
N ASN A 24 2.45 7.02 -1.37
CA ASN A 24 2.79 5.75 -0.72
C ASN A 24 1.53 4.92 -0.44
N PRO A 25 1.65 3.61 -0.13
CA PRO A 25 0.51 2.79 0.24
C PRO A 25 -0.13 3.33 1.52
N LEU A 26 -1.45 3.48 1.52
CA LEU A 26 -2.19 3.84 2.73
C LEU A 26 -2.14 2.68 3.73
N PRO A 27 -2.22 2.93 5.06
CA PRO A 27 -2.29 1.88 6.07
C PRO A 27 -3.46 0.94 5.81
N HIS A 28 -3.24 -0.37 5.91
CA HIS A 28 -4.26 -1.39 5.64
C HIS A 28 -5.49 -1.17 6.52
N SER A 29 -6.65 -1.04 5.88
CA SER A 29 -7.95 -0.93 6.54
C SER A 29 -8.68 -2.25 6.31
N GLY A 30 -8.39 -3.27 7.12
CA GLY A 30 -9.15 -4.52 7.13
C GLY A 30 -8.46 -5.75 6.50
N SER A 31 -9.09 -6.90 6.78
CA SER A 31 -8.59 -8.27 6.61
C SER A 31 -8.13 -8.62 5.18
N THR A 32 -7.03 -9.37 5.14
CA THR A 32 -6.40 -10.00 3.97
C THR A 32 -7.28 -11.15 3.45
N ALA A 33 -8.36 -10.84 2.73
CA ALA A 33 -9.13 -11.87 2.06
C ALA A 33 -9.34 -11.46 0.59
N ASN A 34 -8.72 -12.27 -0.28
CA ASN A 34 -8.80 -12.30 -1.75
C ASN A 34 -7.64 -11.61 -2.47
N ASN A 35 -6.65 -12.43 -2.87
CA ASN A 35 -5.47 -12.03 -3.66
C ASN A 35 -5.82 -11.50 -5.06
N GLU A 36 -6.97 -11.89 -5.61
CA GLU A 36 -7.37 -11.59 -6.99
C GLU A 36 -7.72 -10.11 -7.22
N ALA A 37 -8.20 -9.41 -6.18
CA ALA A 37 -8.58 -8.00 -6.25
C ALA A 37 -7.58 -7.10 -5.53
N SER A 38 -6.28 -7.34 -5.72
CA SER A 38 -5.23 -6.70 -4.94
C SER A 38 -4.16 -6.01 -5.78
N CYS A 39 -3.48 -5.03 -5.18
CA CYS A 39 -2.38 -4.30 -5.78
C CYS A 39 -1.22 -5.25 -6.10
N ASN A 40 -0.71 -5.17 -7.32
CA ASN A 40 0.37 -6.06 -7.80
C ASN A 40 1.62 -6.02 -6.90
N THR A 41 1.92 -4.87 -6.30
CA THR A 41 3.14 -4.63 -5.52
C THR A 41 3.00 -4.93 -4.02
N CYS A 42 1.94 -4.45 -3.37
CA CYS A 42 1.81 -4.54 -1.90
C CYS A 42 0.61 -5.39 -1.44
N LYS A 43 -0.13 -6.01 -2.37
CA LYS A 43 -1.29 -6.87 -2.10
C LYS A 43 -2.43 -6.18 -1.32
N ARG A 44 -2.43 -4.84 -1.26
CA ARG A 44 -3.56 -4.06 -0.75
C ARG A 44 -4.77 -4.21 -1.68
N LYS A 45 -5.95 -4.47 -1.11
CA LYS A 45 -7.20 -4.54 -1.88
C LYS A 45 -7.45 -3.26 -2.70
N LEU A 46 -7.82 -3.43 -3.96
CA LEU A 46 -8.25 -2.37 -4.86
C LEU A 46 -9.77 -2.32 -4.92
N THR A 47 -10.33 -1.12 -5.10
CA THR A 47 -11.77 -0.93 -5.18
C THR A 47 -12.32 -1.41 -6.52
N GLU A 48 -11.58 -1.15 -7.61
CA GLU A 48 -11.93 -1.51 -8.98
C GLU A 48 -10.71 -2.21 -9.63
N PRO A 49 -10.51 -3.52 -9.37
CA PRO A 49 -9.34 -4.26 -9.84
C PRO A 49 -9.26 -4.40 -11.37
N GLU A 50 -10.38 -4.28 -12.08
CA GLU A 50 -10.43 -4.29 -13.55
C GLU A 50 -9.80 -3.02 -14.17
N LEU A 51 -9.81 -1.91 -13.43
CA LEU A 51 -9.34 -0.60 -13.90
C LEU A 51 -7.97 -0.22 -13.31
N TYR A 52 -7.70 -0.67 -12.09
CA TYR A 52 -6.50 -0.31 -11.35
C TYR A 52 -5.68 -1.54 -11.00
N ARG A 53 -4.35 -1.40 -11.09
CA ARG A 53 -3.36 -2.44 -10.73
C ARG A 53 -2.50 -2.03 -9.54
N TYR A 54 -2.46 -0.73 -9.24
CA TYR A 54 -1.61 -0.16 -8.21
C TYR A 54 -2.43 0.70 -7.23
N CYS A 55 -2.06 0.63 -5.95
CA CYS A 55 -2.71 1.43 -4.91
C CYS A 55 -2.04 2.79 -4.67
N SER A 56 -0.84 3.03 -5.21
CA SER A 56 -0.04 4.24 -4.98
C SER A 56 1.04 4.43 -6.05
N ILE A 57 1.62 5.63 -6.15
CA ILE A 57 2.73 5.94 -7.07
C ILE A 57 3.94 5.06 -6.76
N SER A 58 4.33 4.93 -5.50
CA SER A 58 5.47 4.09 -5.12
C SER A 58 5.28 2.62 -5.51
N CYS A 59 4.04 2.11 -5.47
CA CYS A 59 3.74 0.76 -5.93
C CYS A 59 3.94 0.60 -7.44
N LYS A 60 3.49 1.57 -8.26
CA LYS A 60 3.70 1.53 -9.71
C LYS A 60 5.18 1.65 -10.06
N VAL A 61 5.89 2.59 -9.45
CA VAL A 61 7.34 2.78 -9.64
C VAL A 61 8.10 1.51 -9.30
N ARG A 62 7.82 0.88 -8.15
CA ARG A 62 8.48 -0.38 -7.77
C ARG A 62 8.20 -1.51 -8.75
N ALA A 63 6.97 -1.62 -9.28
CA ALA A 63 6.65 -2.64 -10.27
C ALA A 63 7.41 -2.44 -11.59
N VAL A 64 7.52 -1.19 -12.05
CA VAL A 64 8.29 -0.81 -13.24
C VAL A 64 9.79 -1.06 -13.06
N LEU A 65 10.32 -0.81 -11.86
CA LEU A 65 11.72 -1.12 -11.55
C LEU A 65 11.99 -2.63 -11.47
N SER A 66 11.00 -3.44 -11.08
CA SER A 66 11.12 -4.89 -11.03
C SER A 66 11.05 -5.55 -12.42
N ASN A 67 10.27 -5.00 -13.35
CA ASN A 67 10.15 -5.46 -14.73
C ASN A 67 10.27 -4.24 -15.68
N PRO A 68 11.51 -3.82 -16.00
CA PRO A 68 11.71 -2.67 -16.88
C PRO A 68 11.39 -3.07 -18.33
N ASP A 69 10.22 -2.63 -18.82
CA ASP A 69 9.87 -2.73 -20.23
C ASP A 69 10.50 -1.57 -21.03
N ASP A 70 10.63 -1.72 -22.35
CA ASP A 70 11.18 -0.69 -23.26
C ASP A 70 10.41 0.65 -23.21
N SER A 71 9.16 0.65 -22.73
CA SER A 71 8.36 1.86 -22.52
C SER A 71 8.74 2.65 -21.26
N THR A 72 9.65 2.13 -20.43
CA THR A 72 10.00 2.71 -19.14
C THR A 72 10.95 3.90 -19.34
N PRO A 73 10.53 5.13 -19.00
CA PRO A 73 11.40 6.27 -19.22
C PRO A 73 12.60 6.24 -18.26
N PRO A 74 13.82 6.55 -18.75
CA PRO A 74 15.08 6.30 -18.04
C PRO A 74 15.18 7.05 -16.71
N PHE A 75 14.44 8.15 -16.54
CA PHE A 75 14.48 8.93 -15.30
C PHE A 75 13.90 8.20 -14.09
N ILE A 76 13.06 7.17 -14.28
CA ILE A 76 12.52 6.33 -13.20
C ILE A 76 13.64 5.44 -12.63
N SER A 77 14.53 4.94 -13.50
CA SER A 77 15.62 4.03 -13.12
C SER A 77 16.79 4.75 -12.43
N ILE A 78 17.07 6.00 -12.82
CA ILE A 78 18.23 6.78 -12.35
C ILE A 78 18.08 7.28 -10.90
N GLN A 79 16.84 7.46 -10.39
CA GLN A 79 16.60 8.12 -9.09
C GLN A 79 16.45 7.18 -7.89
N THR A 80 16.44 5.86 -8.09
CA THR A 80 16.49 4.91 -6.98
C THR A 80 17.95 4.65 -6.59
N PRO A 81 18.43 5.10 -5.42
CA PRO A 81 19.58 4.43 -4.81
C PRO A 81 19.24 2.95 -4.77
N ARG A 82 20.12 2.08 -5.27
CA ARG A 82 19.99 0.62 -5.12
C ARG A 82 19.89 0.33 -3.62
N LEU A 83 18.68 0.27 -3.09
CA LEU A 83 18.44 -0.32 -1.78
C LEU A 83 18.79 -1.81 -1.93
N PRO A 84 19.62 -2.36 -1.04
CA PRO A 84 19.94 -3.78 -1.07
C PRO A 84 18.65 -4.60 -1.07
N PRO A 85 18.66 -5.80 -1.69
CA PRO A 85 17.49 -6.68 -1.69
C PRO A 85 17.02 -6.85 -0.24
N GLN A 86 15.84 -6.31 0.09
CA GLN A 86 15.18 -6.72 1.32
C GLN A 86 14.82 -8.17 1.10
N GLN A 87 15.60 -9.05 1.71
CA GLN A 87 15.30 -10.47 1.83
C GLN A 87 13.83 -10.59 2.21
N GLU A 88 13.06 -11.27 1.36
CA GLU A 88 11.77 -11.80 1.74
C GLU A 88 12.02 -12.68 2.96
N LYS A 89 11.80 -12.11 4.15
CA LYS A 89 11.73 -12.92 5.35
C LYS A 89 10.44 -13.71 5.22
N GLN A 90 10.59 -14.94 4.72
CA GLN A 90 9.61 -16.00 4.89
C GLN A 90 9.37 -16.10 6.39
N GLU A 91 8.26 -15.54 6.87
CA GLU A 91 7.71 -15.95 8.16
C GLU A 91 7.12 -17.34 7.94
N GLU A 92 7.95 -18.35 8.19
CA GLU A 92 7.50 -19.68 8.55
C GLU A 92 6.50 -19.53 9.70
N THR A 93 5.22 -19.71 9.39
CA THR A 93 4.17 -19.89 10.39
C THR A 93 4.38 -21.25 11.04
N ASN A 94 5.24 -21.29 12.06
CA ASN A 94 5.17 -22.33 13.08
C ASN A 94 4.35 -21.79 14.25
N SER A 95 3.10 -22.23 14.29
CA SER A 95 2.19 -22.40 15.42
C SER A 95 2.60 -21.79 16.78
N GLU A 96 2.11 -20.58 17.12
CA GLU A 96 1.69 -20.25 18.50
C GLU A 96 0.72 -19.04 18.49
N PRO A 97 -0.44 -19.09 19.16
CA PRO A 97 -1.40 -17.98 19.16
C PRO A 97 -0.90 -16.83 20.05
N GLN A 98 -0.28 -15.82 19.45
CA GLN A 98 0.05 -14.58 20.14
C GLN A 98 -1.24 -13.80 20.45
N LYS A 99 -1.60 -13.76 21.74
CA LYS A 99 -2.73 -13.00 22.28
C LYS A 99 -2.62 -11.51 21.88
N PRO A 100 -3.75 -10.84 21.55
CA PRO A 100 -3.72 -9.42 21.24
C PRO A 100 -3.23 -8.63 22.46
N GLN A 101 -2.14 -7.86 22.30
CA GLN A 101 -1.69 -6.92 23.30
C GLN A 101 -2.77 -5.85 23.50
N LYS A 102 -3.60 -6.03 24.53
CA LYS A 102 -4.57 -5.02 24.96
C LYS A 102 -3.80 -3.79 25.41
N ARG A 103 -3.92 -2.67 24.68
CA ARG A 103 -3.54 -1.35 25.18
C ARG A 103 -4.34 -1.10 26.47
N LYS A 104 -3.68 -1.20 27.63
CA LYS A 104 -4.27 -0.84 28.92
C LYS A 104 -4.60 0.65 28.88
N ARG A 105 -5.89 0.98 28.86
CA ARG A 105 -6.33 2.36 29.08
C ARG A 105 -5.93 2.74 30.51
N LYS A 106 -5.32 3.91 30.70
CA LYS A 106 -5.06 4.48 32.02
C LYS A 106 -6.40 4.95 32.61
N GLY A 107 -7.16 4.04 33.21
CA GLY A 107 -8.38 4.36 33.96
C GLY A 107 -9.63 3.58 33.55
N SER A 108 -10.55 3.40 34.50
CA SER A 108 -11.90 2.92 34.29
C SER A 108 -12.75 4.02 33.65
N PRO A 109 -13.44 3.77 32.52
CA PRO A 109 -14.41 4.73 32.01
C PRO A 109 -15.59 4.80 32.97
N HIS A 110 -15.75 5.93 33.66
CA HIS A 110 -16.96 6.22 34.43
C HIS A 110 -17.98 6.92 33.52
N ARG A 111 -19.24 6.53 33.65
CA ARG A 111 -20.35 7.22 32.99
C ARG A 111 -20.50 8.61 33.64
N ALA A 112 -20.70 9.64 32.82
CA ALA A 112 -21.05 10.95 33.33
C ALA A 112 -22.38 10.89 34.12
N PRO A 113 -22.51 11.61 35.24
CA PRO A 113 -23.78 11.73 35.95
C PRO A 113 -24.85 12.33 35.01
N PHE A 114 -26.07 11.83 35.13
CA PHE A 114 -27.21 12.41 34.47
C PHE A 114 -27.61 13.66 35.26
N PHE A 115 -27.27 14.82 34.73
CA PHE A 115 -27.94 16.07 35.09
C PHE A 115 -29.08 16.29 34.11
#